data_AF-A0A090XD12-F1
#
_entry.id   AF-A0A090XD12-F1
#
_cell.length_a   1.000
_cell.length_b   1.000
_cell.length_c   1.000
_cell.angle_alpha   90.00
_cell.angle_beta   90.00
_cell.angle_gamma   90.00
#
_symmetry.space_group_name_H-M   'P 1'
#
loop_
_entity.id
_entity.type
_entity.pdbx_description
1 polymer ?
#
loop_
_entity_poly.entity_id
_entity_poly.type
_entity_poly.pdbx_seq_one_letter_code
_entity_poly.pdbx_strand_id
1 'polypeptide(L)'
;MFEPRKTMIVLFFLGILHLSHTNSILPEKSGGDYPDANEVMEKLPQTYMLQSLGNFTNIICGYQEFYTSTKGEETYRMYDFFLRYTDGRSFHQPYYVKNVNKYIIYMGTLPEPSYPSTAIREILFSNMRSCMIIKNPKNPQVCNLMVTKDRFSTPPQRCLTKFQRHCGSPVFHYTIKDCPYP
;
A
#
# COMPACT_ATOMS: atom_id res chain seq x y z
N MET A 1 -17.99 -82.60 -0.68
CA MET A 1 -19.37 -82.76 -1.20
C MET A 1 -19.90 -81.36 -1.54
N PHE A 2 -20.27 -81.15 -2.81
CA PHE A 2 -21.09 -80.07 -3.37
C PHE A 2 -20.58 -78.60 -3.36
N GLU A 3 -20.09 -78.16 -4.52
CA GLU A 3 -20.52 -76.91 -5.19
C GLU A 3 -21.96 -77.09 -5.76
N PRO A 4 -22.65 -76.06 -6.31
CA PRO A 4 -22.70 -74.63 -6.01
C PRO A 4 -24.17 -74.11 -5.97
N ARG A 5 -24.43 -72.85 -5.58
CA ARG A 5 -25.43 -72.02 -6.29
C ARG A 5 -25.27 -70.53 -6.00
N LYS A 6 -25.15 -69.79 -7.10
CA LYS A 6 -25.13 -68.34 -7.21
C LYS A 6 -26.45 -67.75 -6.72
N THR A 7 -26.36 -66.74 -5.86
CA THR A 7 -27.40 -65.71 -5.78
C THR A 7 -26.71 -64.36 -5.90
N MET A 8 -26.91 -63.74 -7.05
CA MET A 8 -26.44 -62.41 -7.40
C MET A 8 -27.33 -61.39 -6.68
N ILE A 9 -26.75 -60.57 -5.81
CA ILE A 9 -27.38 -59.32 -5.36
C ILE A 9 -26.39 -58.20 -5.67
N VAL A 10 -26.61 -57.59 -6.82
CA VAL A 10 -26.18 -56.23 -7.16
C VAL A 10 -26.89 -55.29 -6.18
N LEU A 11 -26.21 -54.28 -5.63
CA LEU A 11 -26.73 -52.91 -5.50
C LEU A 11 -25.66 -51.95 -4.91
N PHE A 12 -25.28 -51.01 -5.78
CA PHE A 12 -25.00 -49.59 -5.57
C PHE A 12 -23.80 -49.14 -4.71
N PHE A 13 -22.79 -48.70 -5.46
CA PHE A 13 -21.80 -47.71 -5.07
C PHE A 13 -22.46 -46.43 -4.54
N LEU A 14 -22.15 -46.05 -3.30
CA LEU A 14 -22.23 -44.68 -2.84
C LEU A 14 -20.87 -44.30 -2.28
N GLY A 15 -20.13 -43.57 -3.12
CA GLY A 15 -18.80 -43.06 -2.81
C GLY A 15 -18.86 -42.06 -1.67
N ILE A 16 -18.16 -42.38 -0.59
CA ILE A 16 -17.70 -41.39 0.37
C ILE A 16 -16.20 -41.25 0.10
N LEU A 17 -15.87 -40.49 -0.94
CA LEU A 17 -14.58 -39.82 -0.96
C LEU A 17 -14.58 -38.92 0.28
N HIS A 18 -13.75 -39.26 1.26
CA HIS A 18 -13.28 -38.32 2.26
C HIS A 18 -12.55 -37.20 1.50
N LEU A 19 -13.31 -36.19 1.09
CA LEU A 19 -12.79 -34.90 0.69
C LEU A 19 -12.09 -34.34 1.92
N SER A 20 -10.77 -34.45 1.89
CA SER A 20 -9.84 -33.60 2.59
C SER A 20 -10.41 -32.19 2.65
N HIS A 21 -10.87 -31.79 3.84
CA HIS A 21 -10.95 -30.38 4.19
C HIS A 21 -9.51 -29.85 4.31
N THR A 22 -8.80 -29.75 3.18
CA THR A 22 -7.89 -28.63 3.02
C THR A 22 -8.80 -27.42 3.07
N ASN A 23 -8.86 -26.77 4.23
CA ASN A 23 -9.28 -25.38 4.30
C ASN A 23 -8.55 -24.71 3.14
N SER A 24 -9.30 -24.33 2.09
CA SER A 24 -8.79 -23.36 1.14
C SER A 24 -8.43 -22.18 2.00
N ILE A 25 -7.13 -21.98 2.23
CA ILE A 25 -6.58 -20.73 2.72
C ILE A 25 -6.96 -19.74 1.62
N LEU A 26 -8.16 -19.19 1.71
CA LEU A 26 -8.52 -17.97 1.03
C LEU A 26 -7.37 -17.04 1.37
N PRO A 27 -6.59 -16.56 0.37
CA PRO A 27 -5.52 -15.63 0.65
C PRO A 27 -6.15 -14.50 1.45
N GLU A 28 -5.61 -14.30 2.65
CA GLU A 28 -6.00 -13.25 3.57
C GLU A 28 -6.22 -11.98 2.73
N LYS A 29 -7.42 -11.38 2.78
CA LYS A 29 -7.80 -10.24 1.92
C LYS A 29 -6.61 -9.28 1.84
N SER A 30 -5.97 -9.16 0.67
CA SER A 30 -4.76 -8.35 0.51
C SER A 30 -4.99 -6.94 1.09
N GLY A 31 -4.18 -6.54 2.06
CA GLY A 31 -4.32 -5.27 2.78
C GLY A 31 -4.67 -5.43 4.26
N GLY A 32 -4.42 -4.39 5.03
CA GLY A 32 -4.45 -4.47 6.49
C GLY A 32 -3.45 -3.52 7.13
N ASP A 33 -3.21 -3.72 8.41
CA ASP A 33 -2.14 -3.01 9.13
C ASP A 33 -0.79 -3.60 8.73
N TYR A 34 0.23 -2.75 8.61
CA TYR A 34 1.60 -3.14 8.29
C TYR A 34 1.71 -4.08 7.05
N PRO A 35 1.10 -3.71 5.91
CA PRO A 35 1.11 -4.53 4.70
C PRO A 35 2.51 -4.69 4.11
N ASP A 36 2.68 -5.65 3.19
CA ASP A 36 3.88 -5.70 2.35
C ASP A 36 3.99 -4.43 1.50
N ALA A 37 5.07 -3.68 1.68
CA ALA A 37 5.25 -2.40 1.01
C ALA A 37 5.54 -2.55 -0.49
N ASN A 38 6.09 -3.67 -0.97
CA ASN A 38 6.23 -3.89 -2.41
C ASN A 38 4.87 -3.96 -3.08
N GLU A 39 3.94 -4.74 -2.50
CA GLU A 39 2.59 -4.86 -3.03
C GLU A 39 1.84 -3.52 -3.00
N VAL A 40 1.98 -2.75 -1.92
CA VAL A 40 1.36 -1.42 -1.83
C VAL A 40 1.91 -0.47 -2.89
N MET A 41 3.23 -0.41 -3.07
CA MET A 41 3.85 0.49 -4.05
C MET A 41 3.42 0.16 -5.48
N GLU A 42 3.25 -1.13 -5.79
CA GLU A 42 2.78 -1.58 -7.10
C GLU A 42 1.30 -1.25 -7.32
N LYS A 43 0.44 -1.48 -6.32
CA LYS A 43 -1.01 -1.29 -6.44
C LYS A 43 -1.47 0.15 -6.27
N LEU A 44 -0.71 0.97 -5.55
CA LEU A 44 -0.99 2.38 -5.26
C LEU A 44 0.19 3.26 -5.69
N PRO A 45 0.56 3.27 -6.99
CA PRO A 45 1.74 4.00 -7.46
C PRO A 45 1.59 5.50 -7.25
N GLN A 46 0.38 6.07 -7.32
CA GLN A 46 0.15 7.49 -7.10
C GLN A 46 -1.05 7.71 -6.17
N THR A 47 -0.85 8.51 -5.14
CA THR A 47 -1.89 8.85 -4.16
C THR A 47 -1.73 10.26 -3.63
N TYR A 48 -2.85 10.89 -3.30
CA TYR A 48 -2.96 12.27 -2.87
C TYR A 48 -3.19 12.35 -1.37
N MET A 49 -2.56 13.33 -0.73
CA MET A 49 -2.65 13.56 0.70
C MET A 49 -4.01 14.15 1.04
N LEU A 50 -4.84 13.38 1.74
CA LEU A 50 -6.14 13.80 2.21
C LEU A 50 -6.06 14.39 3.62
N GLN A 51 -5.31 13.73 4.49
CA GLN A 51 -5.09 14.15 5.87
C GLN A 51 -3.64 13.98 6.29
N SER A 52 -3.18 14.81 7.24
CA SER A 52 -1.90 14.67 7.91
C SER A 52 -2.03 15.05 9.39
N LEU A 53 -1.17 14.46 10.23
CA LEU A 53 -0.96 14.94 11.60
C LEU A 53 -0.21 16.29 11.63
N GLY A 54 0.71 16.49 10.69
CA GLY A 54 1.52 17.70 10.56
C GLY A 54 0.87 18.73 9.67
N ASN A 55 0.95 20.01 10.07
CA ASN A 55 0.36 21.12 9.34
C ASN A 55 1.25 21.60 8.19
N PHE A 56 0.93 21.18 6.97
CA PHE A 56 1.46 21.78 5.73
C PHE A 56 0.64 23.00 5.33
N THR A 57 1.05 24.19 5.79
CA THR A 57 0.32 25.43 5.49
C THR A 57 0.41 25.79 4.00
N ASN A 58 -0.66 26.38 3.48
CA ASN A 58 -0.73 26.93 2.12
C ASN A 58 -0.49 25.92 0.99
N ILE A 59 -0.71 24.62 1.21
CA ILE A 59 -0.66 23.65 0.12
C ILE A 59 -2.02 23.54 -0.57
N ILE A 60 -2.00 23.44 -1.90
CA ILE A 60 -3.18 23.21 -2.74
C ILE A 60 -3.21 21.82 -3.34
N CYS A 61 -2.05 21.16 -3.40
CA CYS A 61 -1.91 19.77 -3.81
C CYS A 61 -0.76 19.14 -3.03
N GLY A 62 -0.98 17.94 -2.49
CA GLY A 62 0.08 17.07 -2.02
C GLY A 62 -0.15 15.68 -2.54
N TYR A 63 0.87 15.05 -3.11
CA TYR A 63 0.80 13.66 -3.54
C TYR A 63 2.13 12.96 -3.32
N GLN A 64 2.09 11.64 -3.32
CA GLN A 64 3.28 10.83 -3.44
C GLN A 64 3.17 9.94 -4.67
N GLU A 65 4.33 9.55 -5.18
CA GLU A 65 4.44 8.68 -6.32
C GLU A 65 5.51 7.62 -6.09
N PHE A 66 5.23 6.39 -6.50
CA PHE A 66 6.17 5.30 -6.67
C PHE A 66 6.25 5.01 -8.17
N TYR A 67 7.44 5.08 -8.74
CA TYR A 67 7.64 4.95 -10.17
C TYR A 67 8.98 4.30 -10.49
N THR A 68 9.19 4.01 -11.77
CA THR A 68 10.46 3.47 -12.27
C THR A 68 11.16 4.52 -13.12
N SER A 69 12.46 4.70 -12.92
CA SER A 69 13.29 5.61 -13.72
C SER A 69 14.47 4.85 -14.30
N THR A 70 14.71 5.00 -15.61
CA THR A 70 15.86 4.40 -16.29
C THR A 70 16.93 5.47 -16.51
N LYS A 71 18.19 5.17 -16.17
CA LYS A 71 19.35 6.03 -16.50
C LYS A 71 20.44 5.15 -17.10
N GLY A 72 20.76 5.39 -18.37
CA GLY A 72 21.61 4.47 -19.12
C GLY A 72 20.94 3.11 -19.23
N GLU A 73 21.65 2.05 -18.85
CA GLU A 73 21.16 0.67 -18.85
C GLU A 73 20.52 0.25 -17.52
N GLU A 74 20.60 1.09 -16.48
CA GLU A 74 20.10 0.77 -15.15
C GLU A 74 18.68 1.28 -14.93
N THR A 75 17.88 0.48 -14.23
CA THR A 75 16.49 0.78 -13.89
C THR A 75 16.34 0.86 -12.37
N TYR A 76 15.79 1.97 -11.89
CA TYR A 76 15.62 2.22 -10.45
C TYR A 76 14.16 2.37 -10.06
N ARG A 77 13.83 1.86 -8.89
CA ARG A 77 12.56 2.14 -8.21
C ARG A 77 12.70 3.45 -7.45
N MET A 78 11.74 4.33 -7.63
CA MET A 78 11.74 5.69 -7.13
C MET A 78 10.53 5.94 -6.23
N TYR A 79 10.69 6.86 -5.30
CA TYR A 79 9.62 7.48 -4.52
C TYR A 79 9.77 8.98 -4.65
N ASP A 80 8.69 9.71 -4.89
CA ASP A 80 8.64 11.17 -4.76
C ASP A 80 7.52 11.59 -3.81
N PHE A 81 7.78 12.66 -3.05
CA PHE A 81 6.77 13.36 -2.28
C PHE A 81 6.69 14.80 -2.78
N PHE A 82 5.56 15.14 -3.36
CA PHE A 82 5.32 16.41 -4.00
C PHE A 82 4.35 17.26 -3.19
N LEU A 83 4.65 18.55 -3.08
CA LEU A 83 3.73 19.57 -2.57
C LEU A 83 3.69 20.76 -3.54
N ARG A 84 2.49 21.25 -3.83
CA ARG A 84 2.26 22.54 -4.51
C ARG A 84 1.65 23.53 -3.54
N TYR A 85 2.21 24.73 -3.50
CA TYR A 85 1.77 25.81 -2.64
C TYR A 85 0.89 26.82 -3.39
N THR A 86 0.07 27.58 -2.65
CA THR A 86 -0.81 28.63 -3.19
C THR A 86 -0.04 29.74 -3.91
N ASP A 87 1.21 29.99 -3.52
CA ASP A 87 2.10 31.00 -4.14
C ASP A 87 2.78 30.50 -5.43
N GLY A 88 2.41 29.30 -5.91
CA GLY A 88 2.95 28.69 -7.12
C GLY A 88 4.25 27.93 -6.90
N ARG A 89 4.88 28.01 -5.72
CA ARG A 89 6.06 27.19 -5.42
C ARG A 89 5.69 25.72 -5.37
N SER A 90 6.68 24.88 -5.69
CA SER A 90 6.57 23.43 -5.60
C SER A 90 7.75 22.86 -4.83
N PHE A 91 7.50 21.77 -4.12
CA PHE A 91 8.50 20.99 -3.41
C PHE A 91 8.47 19.56 -3.94
N HIS A 92 9.64 19.02 -4.23
CA HIS A 92 9.85 17.63 -4.62
C HIS A 92 10.89 17.00 -3.71
N GLN A 93 10.70 15.72 -3.41
CA GLN A 93 11.64 14.95 -2.60
C GLN A 93 11.82 13.55 -3.21
N PRO A 94 12.48 13.46 -4.38
CA PRO A 94 12.71 12.19 -5.04
C PRO A 94 13.79 11.40 -4.30
N TYR A 95 13.53 10.11 -4.12
CA TYR A 95 14.46 9.15 -3.56
C TYR A 95 14.50 7.87 -4.40
N TYR A 96 15.66 7.23 -4.42
CA TYR A 96 15.83 5.85 -4.85
C TYR A 96 15.39 4.93 -3.71
N VAL A 97 14.53 3.96 -4.02
CA VAL A 97 14.19 2.87 -3.10
C VAL A 97 15.36 1.88 -3.08
N LYS A 98 16.07 1.84 -1.95
CA LYS A 98 17.26 0.99 -1.78
C LYS A 98 16.91 -0.40 -1.29
N ASN A 99 15.94 -0.49 -0.37
CA ASN A 99 15.50 -1.75 0.20
C ASN A 99 14.06 -1.62 0.72
N VAL A 100 13.37 -2.75 0.79
CA VAL A 100 12.03 -2.86 1.37
C VAL A 100 12.04 -4.03 2.33
N ASN A 101 11.65 -3.78 3.58
CA ASN A 101 11.54 -4.82 4.60
C ASN A 101 10.13 -4.77 5.19
N LYS A 102 9.28 -5.74 4.80
CA LYS A 102 7.86 -5.79 5.17
C LYS A 102 7.17 -4.46 4.80
N TYR A 103 6.72 -3.69 5.79
CA TYR A 103 6.01 -2.42 5.62
C TYR A 103 6.92 -1.19 5.59
N ILE A 104 8.25 -1.38 5.68
CA ILE A 104 9.24 -0.32 5.77
C ILE A 104 9.96 -0.16 4.43
N ILE A 105 10.03 1.09 3.95
CA ILE A 105 10.74 1.48 2.73
C ILE A 105 12.00 2.25 3.13
N TYR A 106 13.16 1.73 2.76
CA TYR A 106 14.46 2.37 2.94
C TYR A 106 14.88 3.05 1.64
N MET A 107 15.21 4.32 1.75
CA MET A 107 15.39 5.21 0.60
C MET A 107 16.63 6.07 0.73
N GLY A 108 17.17 6.53 -0.40
CA GLY A 108 18.31 7.46 -0.43
C GLY A 108 18.28 8.39 -1.63
N THR A 109 19.09 9.45 -1.59
CA THR A 109 19.20 10.44 -2.68
C THR A 109 20.13 10.00 -3.81
N LEU A 110 20.87 8.90 -3.60
CA LEU A 110 21.85 8.35 -4.52
C LEU A 110 21.51 6.88 -4.81
N PRO A 111 21.60 6.42 -6.08
CA PRO A 111 21.23 5.07 -6.46
C PRO A 111 22.21 4.00 -5.98
N GLU A 112 23.48 4.33 -5.79
CA GLU A 112 24.55 3.34 -5.64
C GLU A 112 24.34 2.51 -4.34
N PRO A 113 24.50 1.18 -4.41
CA PRO A 113 24.30 0.31 -3.25
C PRO A 113 25.26 0.57 -2.08
N SER A 114 26.45 1.12 -2.36
CA SER A 114 27.46 1.43 -1.35
C SER A 114 27.06 2.59 -0.43
N TYR A 115 26.19 3.49 -0.88
CA TYR A 115 25.68 4.57 -0.03
C TYR A 115 24.52 4.06 0.84
N PRO A 116 24.49 4.38 2.14
CA PRO A 116 23.39 3.95 3.01
C PRO A 116 22.06 4.63 2.66
N SER A 117 20.95 4.07 3.14
CA SER A 117 19.65 4.75 3.12
C SER A 117 19.65 5.96 4.05
N THR A 118 19.19 7.11 3.56
CA THR A 118 19.11 8.37 4.32
C THR A 118 17.68 8.69 4.78
N ALA A 119 16.67 8.13 4.10
CA ALA A 119 15.26 8.32 4.39
C ALA A 119 14.54 6.98 4.62
N ILE A 120 13.47 7.02 5.42
CA ILE A 120 12.63 5.86 5.74
C ILE A 120 11.17 6.29 5.67
N ARG A 121 10.30 5.38 5.20
CA ARG A 121 8.84 5.48 5.35
C ARG A 121 8.28 4.15 5.85
N GLU A 122 7.23 4.24 6.65
CA GLU A 122 6.47 3.09 7.12
C GLU A 122 5.05 3.16 6.56
N ILE A 123 4.58 2.10 5.92
CA ILE A 123 3.17 1.97 5.52
C ILE A 123 2.43 1.30 6.67
N LEU A 124 1.67 2.06 7.44
CA LEU A 124 0.99 1.58 8.64
C LEU A 124 -0.30 0.83 8.32
N PHE A 125 -0.93 1.16 7.19
CA PHE A 125 -2.13 0.51 6.70
C PHE A 125 -2.26 0.71 5.19
N SER A 126 -2.85 -0.26 4.49
CA SER A 126 -3.35 -0.07 3.14
C SER A 126 -4.55 -0.97 2.89
N ASN A 127 -5.53 -0.49 2.13
CA ASN A 127 -6.58 -1.36 1.60
C ASN A 127 -6.22 -1.96 0.23
N MET A 128 -4.98 -1.74 -0.24
CA MET A 128 -4.41 -2.22 -1.51
C MET A 128 -5.15 -1.76 -2.77
N ARG A 129 -6.10 -0.82 -2.66
CA ARG A 129 -6.95 -0.42 -3.79
C ARG A 129 -7.08 1.08 -3.96
N SER A 130 -7.19 1.81 -2.86
CA SER A 130 -7.52 3.23 -2.92
C SER A 130 -6.96 4.10 -1.80
N CYS A 131 -6.32 3.52 -0.78
CA CYS A 131 -5.73 4.30 0.30
C CYS A 131 -4.57 3.59 0.96
N MET A 132 -3.68 4.39 1.53
CA MET A 132 -2.67 3.95 2.48
C MET A 132 -2.41 5.01 3.54
N ILE A 133 -1.88 4.58 4.67
CA ILE A 133 -1.37 5.47 5.72
C ILE A 133 0.14 5.31 5.73
N ILE A 134 0.84 6.40 5.49
CA ILE A 134 2.30 6.42 5.44
C ILE A 134 2.85 7.35 6.52
N LYS A 135 3.93 6.94 7.18
CA LYS A 135 4.56 7.71 8.25
C LYS A 135 6.05 7.87 7.99
N ASN A 136 6.58 9.04 8.38
CA ASN A 136 8.01 9.23 8.55
C ASN A 136 8.37 8.92 10.01
N PRO A 137 9.07 7.81 10.30
CA PRO A 137 9.43 7.48 11.68
C PRO A 137 10.40 8.50 12.30
N LYS A 138 11.19 9.23 11.49
CA LYS A 138 12.10 10.28 11.96
C LYS A 138 11.41 11.61 12.23
N ASN A 139 10.21 11.83 11.67
CA ASN A 139 9.39 13.00 11.94
C ASN A 139 7.93 12.54 12.16
N PRO A 140 7.55 12.21 13.41
CA PRO A 140 6.24 11.65 13.71
C PRO A 140 5.06 12.53 13.32
N GLN A 141 5.27 13.84 13.14
CA GLN A 141 4.24 14.76 12.63
C GLN A 141 3.90 14.47 11.17
N VAL A 142 4.79 13.84 10.41
CA VAL A 142 4.50 13.41 9.03
C VAL A 142 3.90 12.01 9.07
N CYS A 143 2.59 11.96 9.32
CA CYS A 143 1.75 10.77 9.27
C CYS A 143 0.55 11.11 8.40
N ASN A 144 0.50 10.57 7.19
CA ASN A 144 -0.40 11.03 6.14
C ASN A 144 -1.37 9.92 5.75
N LEU A 145 -2.65 10.27 5.62
CA LEU A 145 -3.62 9.47 4.88
C LEU A 145 -3.53 9.86 3.41
N MET A 146 -3.08 8.91 2.60
CA MET A 146 -2.97 9.04 1.16
C MET A 146 -4.09 8.26 0.48
N VAL A 147 -4.75 8.86 -0.51
CA VAL A 147 -5.88 8.25 -1.23
C VAL A 147 -5.72 8.40 -2.73
N THR A 148 -6.28 7.47 -3.51
CA THR A 148 -6.36 7.64 -4.96
C THR A 148 -7.30 8.80 -5.31
N LYS A 149 -7.08 9.42 -6.46
CA LYS A 149 -7.82 10.62 -6.89
C LYS A 149 -9.33 10.41 -6.91
N ASP A 150 -9.79 9.27 -7.42
CA ASP A 150 -11.21 8.89 -7.51
C ASP A 150 -11.89 8.77 -6.14
N ARG A 151 -11.12 8.53 -5.07
CA ARG A 151 -11.60 8.41 -3.70
C ARG A 151 -11.35 9.64 -2.84
N PHE A 152 -10.81 10.73 -3.39
CA PHE A 152 -10.50 11.91 -2.58
C PHE A 152 -11.76 12.55 -1.98
N SER A 153 -12.82 12.71 -2.76
CA SER A 153 -14.10 13.30 -2.29
C SER A 153 -14.95 12.32 -1.48
N THR A 154 -14.71 11.01 -1.61
CA THR A 154 -15.46 9.95 -0.91
C THR A 154 -14.49 8.89 -0.37
N PRO A 155 -13.63 9.25 0.60
CA PRO A 155 -12.60 8.35 1.10
C PRO A 155 -13.23 7.15 1.81
N PRO A 156 -12.64 5.94 1.70
CA PRO A 156 -13.20 4.78 2.37
C PRO A 156 -13.15 4.95 3.89
N GLN A 157 -14.28 4.74 4.57
CA GLN A 157 -14.40 4.92 6.01
C GLN A 157 -13.36 4.11 6.80
N ARG A 158 -13.03 2.90 6.33
CA ARG A 158 -12.00 2.05 6.94
C ARG A 158 -10.63 2.75 6.98
N CYS A 159 -10.28 3.51 5.95
CA CYS A 159 -9.01 4.25 5.89
C CYS A 159 -8.99 5.40 6.90
N LEU A 160 -10.08 6.14 7.03
CA LEU A 160 -10.23 7.22 8.03
C LEU A 160 -10.11 6.68 9.45
N THR A 161 -10.81 5.58 9.77
CA THR A 161 -10.75 4.93 11.08
C THR A 161 -9.33 4.44 11.39
N LYS A 162 -8.65 3.84 10.41
CA LYS A 162 -7.27 3.39 10.57
C LYS A 162 -6.30 4.55 10.74
N PHE A 163 -6.55 5.69 10.08
CA PHE A 163 -5.74 6.90 10.21
C PHE A 163 -5.81 7.44 11.62
N GLN A 164 -7.03 7.58 12.16
CA GLN A 164 -7.21 8.00 13.55
C GLN A 164 -6.51 7.05 14.54
N ARG A 165 -6.56 5.73 14.30
CA ARG A 165 -5.93 4.73 15.16
C ARG A 165 -4.39 4.78 15.12
N HIS A 166 -3.81 4.99 13.94
CA HIS A 166 -2.35 4.93 13.74
C HIS A 166 -1.65 6.27 13.93
N CYS A 167 -2.27 7.38 13.53
CA CYS A 167 -1.69 8.72 13.56
C CYS A 167 -2.22 9.60 14.70
N GLY A 168 -3.46 9.38 15.16
CA GLY A 168 -4.05 10.16 16.25
C GLY A 168 -4.58 11.54 15.80
N SER A 169 -4.44 12.53 16.69
CA SER A 169 -4.95 13.91 16.53
C SER A 169 -3.94 14.94 17.07
N PRO A 170 -3.97 16.22 16.63
CA PRO A 170 -4.93 16.86 15.71
C PRO A 170 -4.76 16.44 14.24
N VAL A 171 -5.80 16.62 13.43
CA VAL A 171 -5.80 16.25 12.01
C VAL A 171 -5.96 17.48 11.13
N PHE A 172 -5.07 17.65 10.16
CA PHE A 172 -5.16 18.65 9.11
C PHE A 172 -5.68 18.03 7.82
N HIS A 173 -6.61 18.71 7.17
CA HIS A 173 -7.25 18.28 5.93
C HIS A 173 -6.74 19.08 4.75
N TYR A 174 -6.68 18.44 3.59
CA TYR A 174 -6.14 19.04 2.37
C TYR A 174 -7.12 18.92 1.21
N THR A 175 -6.88 19.76 0.20
CA THR A 175 -7.56 19.70 -1.08
C THR A 175 -6.62 19.18 -2.17
N ILE A 176 -7.18 18.82 -3.32
CA ILE A 176 -6.44 18.53 -4.54
C ILE A 176 -6.85 19.52 -5.63
N LYS A 177 -6.13 20.64 -5.73
CA LYS A 177 -6.31 21.67 -6.76
C LYS A 177 -5.00 21.86 -7.51
N ASP A 178 -5.09 22.01 -8.82
CA ASP A 178 -3.96 22.33 -9.71
C ASP A 178 -2.74 21.40 -9.54
N CYS A 179 -3.00 20.11 -9.27
CA CYS A 179 -1.96 19.09 -9.25
C CYS A 179 -1.36 18.91 -10.66
N PRO A 180 -0.02 18.93 -10.81
CA PRO A 180 0.62 18.93 -12.12
C PRO A 180 0.49 17.61 -12.91
N TYR A 181 0.11 16.50 -12.26
CA TYR A 181 -0.01 15.19 -12.89
C TYR A 181 -1.43 14.59 -12.74
N PRO A 182 -1.96 13.90 -13.78
CA PRO A 182 -3.30 13.33 -13.81
C PRO A 182 -3.56 12.27 -12.75
#